data_AF-A0A1Q5EML6-F1
#
_entry.id   AF-A0A1Q5EML6-F1
#
_cell.length_a   1.000
_cell.length_b   1.000
_cell.length_c   1.000
_cell.angle_alpha   90.00
_cell.angle_beta   90.00
_cell.angle_gamma   90.00
#
_symmetry.space_group_name_H-M   'P 1'
#
loop_
_entity.id
_entity.type
_entity.pdbx_description
1 polymer ?
#
loop_
_entity_poly.entity_id
_entity_poly.type
_entity_poly.pdbx_seq_one_letter_code
_entity_poly.pdbx_strand_id
1 'polypeptide(L)'
;MPVANAGADVLIVGGGPVGLTARALMERWGVRALLVEKHRKLSPFPRSRLVNVRSMEIFRQLGLADKITADAFAPEYGRVRFRDTLRDRDFATAAMVGVDAPVPESPAIGVVTSQDRLEPTLLAAADAHLRFGVELVDLVEEAESVVALLVDHRRGEKVRVRARYVIAADGASSTVRQRLGIDTTGPGAIGDFTTVVFDADLDRWCTRRPAGVYFTAHGTFLPLYPGGGWAWFVPTPEDAARADWPGLVSRAIGASSEVQADVLRVQHWVMNGFVAERFRHGRILLAGDAAHAVPIIGGLGMNAGIADVHNLCWKLAGVLQGWAEPSLLETYETERQPVAQQTLHQAVANTQLLLQVQNRRREQLRTGEAAPAQVELPWSEQYFAQLGLVLGVTYHSAAVLTDGSTPPEPSDPGTDYVPTAEPGRRVPHLWLTRDRSTLDTLGEWFTLLTPDPTHWEQQTAAPWPLHIEALPIEHTDLCGLRPHGALLVRPDGHIGARWRDRPPSDATLHHALTAITRSTAPR
;
A
#
# COMPACT_ATOMS: atom_id res chain seq x y z
N MET A 1 8.16 -36.05 14.67
CA MET A 1 7.00 -35.50 13.93
C MET A 1 7.36 -35.52 12.46
N PRO A 2 6.67 -36.31 11.62
CA PRO A 2 6.97 -36.35 10.19
C PRO A 2 6.77 -34.96 9.59
N VAL A 3 7.79 -34.44 8.91
CA VAL A 3 7.67 -33.23 8.09
C VAL A 3 6.76 -33.64 6.93
N ALA A 4 5.59 -33.01 6.80
CA ALA A 4 4.85 -33.16 5.57
C ALA A 4 5.72 -32.52 4.47
N ASN A 5 6.21 -33.32 3.53
CA ASN A 5 7.01 -32.92 2.38
C ASN A 5 6.23 -32.03 1.37
N ALA A 6 5.26 -31.26 1.82
CA ALA A 6 4.67 -30.19 1.03
C ALA A 6 5.65 -28.99 1.05
N GLY A 7 6.77 -29.13 0.34
CA GLY A 7 7.74 -28.05 0.18
C GLY A 7 7.15 -26.94 -0.68
N ALA A 8 7.13 -25.73 -0.15
CA ALA A 8 6.81 -24.52 -0.90
C ALA A 8 8.11 -23.77 -1.24
N ASP A 9 8.14 -23.01 -2.32
CA ASP A 9 9.28 -22.12 -2.57
C ASP A 9 9.19 -20.89 -1.65
N VAL A 10 7.97 -20.39 -1.45
CA VAL A 10 7.67 -19.27 -0.54
C VAL A 10 6.51 -19.61 0.38
N LEU A 11 6.69 -19.41 1.69
CA LEU A 11 5.59 -19.41 2.66
C LEU A 11 5.18 -17.96 2.95
N ILE A 12 3.91 -17.64 2.71
CA ILE A 12 3.31 -16.34 3.02
C ILE A 12 2.48 -16.51 4.30
N VAL A 13 2.76 -15.69 5.32
CA VAL A 13 2.11 -15.77 6.63
C VAL A 13 1.20 -14.55 6.78
N GLY A 14 -0.10 -14.77 6.84
CA GLY A 14 -1.13 -13.71 6.89
C GLY A 14 -1.89 -13.57 5.58
N GLY A 15 -3.21 -13.63 5.66
CA GLY A 15 -4.19 -13.55 4.56
C GLY A 15 -4.92 -12.22 4.49
N GLY A 16 -4.30 -11.12 4.95
CA GLY A 16 -4.79 -9.77 4.70
C GLY A 16 -4.43 -9.26 3.30
N PRO A 17 -4.73 -8.00 2.95
CA PRO A 17 -4.51 -7.45 1.61
C PRO A 17 -3.07 -7.59 1.11
N VAL A 18 -2.08 -7.40 1.99
CA VAL A 18 -0.65 -7.53 1.67
C VAL A 18 -0.28 -8.98 1.32
N GLY A 19 -0.67 -9.94 2.15
CA GLY A 19 -0.39 -11.36 1.90
C GLY A 19 -1.15 -11.92 0.69
N LEU A 20 -2.41 -11.52 0.49
CA LEU A 20 -3.20 -11.91 -0.69
C LEU A 20 -2.62 -11.32 -1.98
N THR A 21 -2.13 -10.07 -1.94
CA THR A 21 -1.42 -9.46 -3.07
C THR A 21 -0.10 -10.18 -3.35
N ALA A 22 0.68 -10.49 -2.32
CA ALA A 22 1.91 -11.27 -2.48
C ALA A 22 1.64 -12.64 -3.11
N ARG A 23 0.56 -13.32 -2.70
CA ARG A 23 0.13 -14.59 -3.27
C ARG A 23 -0.17 -14.47 -4.77
N ALA A 24 -0.93 -13.44 -5.17
CA ALA A 24 -1.24 -13.19 -6.57
C ALA A 24 0.00 -12.85 -7.41
N LEU A 25 0.92 -12.06 -6.86
CA LEU A 25 2.19 -11.74 -7.52
C LEU A 25 3.06 -12.99 -7.68
N MET A 26 3.25 -13.78 -6.63
CA MET A 26 4.03 -15.02 -6.69
C MET A 26 3.49 -16.00 -7.73
N GLU A 27 2.17 -16.12 -7.86
CA GLU A 27 1.56 -16.97 -8.89
C GLU A 27 1.90 -16.50 -10.31
N ARG A 28 1.83 -15.19 -10.59
CA ARG A 28 2.22 -14.68 -11.92
C ARG A 28 3.67 -14.94 -12.26
N TRP A 29 4.54 -14.77 -11.27
CA TRP A 29 5.94 -15.11 -11.40
C TRP A 29 6.17 -16.63 -11.49
N GLY A 30 5.15 -17.48 -11.45
CA GLY A 30 5.29 -18.94 -11.52
C GLY A 30 6.01 -19.54 -10.30
N VAL A 31 6.02 -18.84 -9.17
CA VAL A 31 6.64 -19.27 -7.91
C VAL A 31 5.62 -20.04 -7.07
N ARG A 32 5.98 -21.24 -6.60
CA ARG A 32 5.08 -22.05 -5.77
C ARG A 32 4.98 -21.48 -4.35
N ALA A 33 3.95 -20.69 -4.12
CA ALA A 33 3.64 -20.11 -2.82
C ALA A 33 2.58 -20.91 -2.05
N LEU A 34 2.76 -20.98 -0.73
CA LEU A 34 1.72 -21.40 0.22
C LEU A 34 1.38 -20.22 1.13
N LEU A 35 0.13 -19.79 1.16
CA LEU A 35 -0.37 -18.81 2.13
C LEU A 35 -1.05 -19.51 3.31
N VAL A 36 -0.73 -19.09 4.53
CA VAL A 36 -1.43 -19.52 5.75
C VAL A 36 -2.06 -18.34 6.47
N GLU A 37 -3.29 -18.50 6.93
CA GLU A 37 -4.05 -17.48 7.66
C GLU A 37 -4.69 -18.11 8.90
N LYS A 38 -4.45 -17.51 10.07
CA LYS A 38 -4.91 -18.05 11.36
C LYS A 38 -6.42 -18.01 11.51
N HIS A 39 -7.09 -17.02 10.92
CA HIS A 39 -8.54 -16.90 10.94
C HIS A 39 -9.18 -17.89 9.98
N ARG A 40 -10.38 -18.39 10.31
CA ARG A 40 -11.07 -19.41 9.51
C ARG A 40 -11.73 -18.86 8.24
N LYS A 41 -11.84 -17.54 8.12
CA LYS A 41 -12.44 -16.77 7.03
C LYS A 41 -11.86 -15.36 7.05
N LEU A 42 -12.06 -14.63 5.95
CA LEU A 42 -11.72 -13.20 5.86
C LEU A 42 -12.40 -12.39 6.97
N SER A 43 -11.77 -11.27 7.33
CA SER A 43 -12.31 -10.39 8.37
C SER A 43 -13.56 -9.70 7.85
N PRO A 44 -14.71 -9.78 8.54
CA PRO A 44 -15.90 -9.01 8.18
C PRO A 44 -15.80 -7.55 8.64
N PHE A 45 -14.64 -7.09 9.11
CA PHE A 45 -14.49 -5.74 9.67
C PHE A 45 -13.91 -4.78 8.61
N PRO A 46 -14.60 -3.67 8.30
CA PRO A 46 -14.16 -2.71 7.31
C PRO A 46 -13.04 -1.84 7.89
N ARG A 47 -11.81 -2.36 7.85
CA ARG A 47 -10.59 -1.69 8.33
C ARG A 47 -10.14 -0.59 7.36
N SER A 48 -9.08 -0.82 6.58
CA SER A 48 -8.61 0.17 5.60
C SER A 48 -9.69 0.42 4.54
N ARG A 49 -9.76 1.65 4.04
CA ARG A 49 -10.80 2.08 3.09
C ARG A 49 -10.29 2.81 1.85
N LEU A 50 -9.03 3.25 1.85
CA LEU A 50 -8.45 3.97 0.74
C LEU A 50 -7.50 3.04 -0.01
N VAL A 51 -7.81 2.78 -1.28
CA VAL A 51 -6.87 2.17 -2.22
C VAL A 51 -6.35 3.30 -3.10
N ASN A 52 -5.12 3.74 -2.85
CA ASN A 52 -4.58 4.91 -3.52
C ASN A 52 -4.21 4.60 -4.99
N VAL A 53 -3.84 5.65 -5.73
CA VAL A 53 -3.45 5.57 -7.15
C VAL A 53 -2.37 4.51 -7.38
N ARG A 54 -1.31 4.46 -6.54
CA ARG A 54 -0.22 3.50 -6.71
C ARG A 54 -0.67 2.05 -6.54
N SER A 55 -1.52 1.77 -5.56
CA SER A 55 -2.08 0.42 -5.39
C SER A 55 -3.00 0.05 -6.55
N MET A 56 -3.75 1.00 -7.10
CA MET A 56 -4.58 0.76 -8.30
C MET A 56 -3.74 0.51 -9.55
N GLU A 57 -2.55 1.09 -9.68
CA GLU A 57 -1.59 0.71 -10.75
C GLU A 57 -1.14 -0.75 -10.61
N ILE A 58 -0.82 -1.17 -9.39
CA ILE A 58 -0.43 -2.56 -9.09
C ILE A 58 -1.62 -3.49 -9.38
N PHE A 59 -2.83 -3.12 -8.97
CA PHE A 59 -4.03 -3.90 -9.27
C PHE A 59 -4.40 -3.89 -10.75
N ARG A 60 -4.05 -2.85 -11.50
CA ARG A 60 -4.20 -2.81 -12.96
C ARG A 60 -3.25 -3.78 -13.64
N GLN A 61 -1.98 -3.83 -13.23
CA GLN A 61 -1.05 -4.89 -13.66
C GLN A 61 -1.59 -6.27 -13.29
N LEU A 62 -2.26 -6.36 -12.13
CA LEU A 62 -2.92 -7.59 -11.71
C LEU A 62 -4.25 -7.88 -12.46
N GLY A 63 -4.72 -7.03 -13.38
CA GLY A 63 -6.03 -7.21 -14.03
C GLY A 63 -7.23 -7.16 -13.06
N LEU A 64 -7.04 -6.58 -11.87
CA LEU A 64 -8.04 -6.47 -10.82
C LEU A 64 -8.66 -5.07 -10.71
N ALA A 65 -8.02 -4.05 -11.30
CA ALA A 65 -8.44 -2.65 -11.17
C ALA A 65 -9.92 -2.44 -11.53
N ASP A 66 -10.38 -2.94 -12.69
CA ASP A 66 -11.76 -2.74 -13.15
C ASP A 66 -12.78 -3.33 -12.18
N LYS A 67 -12.51 -4.53 -11.65
CA LYS A 67 -13.38 -5.19 -10.66
C LYS A 67 -13.39 -4.41 -9.34
N ILE A 68 -12.22 -3.98 -8.87
CA ILE A 68 -12.10 -3.18 -7.64
C ILE A 68 -12.87 -1.85 -7.78
N THR A 69 -12.76 -1.19 -8.94
CA THR A 69 -13.48 0.06 -9.23
C THR A 69 -14.99 -0.17 -9.34
N ALA A 70 -15.44 -1.23 -9.99
CA ALA A 70 -16.86 -1.58 -10.08
C ALA A 70 -17.47 -1.84 -8.69
N ASP A 71 -16.70 -2.44 -7.79
CA ASP A 71 -17.07 -2.68 -6.40
C ASP A 71 -16.70 -1.51 -5.47
N ALA A 72 -16.23 -0.36 -5.95
CA ALA A 72 -15.88 0.78 -5.09
C ALA A 72 -17.07 1.73 -4.88
N PHE A 73 -16.85 2.78 -4.08
CA PHE A 73 -17.72 3.96 -4.12
C PHE A 73 -17.43 4.77 -5.39
N ALA A 74 -18.43 5.54 -5.85
CA ALA A 74 -18.27 6.47 -6.96
C ALA A 74 -17.22 7.55 -6.64
N PRO A 75 -16.54 8.14 -7.65
CA PRO A 75 -15.46 9.11 -7.46
C PRO A 75 -15.84 10.33 -6.59
N GLU A 76 -17.09 10.76 -6.58
CA GLU A 76 -17.63 11.80 -5.68
C GLU A 76 -17.47 11.51 -4.17
N TYR A 77 -17.22 10.26 -3.77
CA TYR A 77 -16.83 9.89 -2.40
C TYR A 77 -15.34 10.12 -2.14
N GLY A 78 -14.53 10.52 -3.12
CA GLY A 78 -13.16 10.98 -2.98
C GLY A 78 -13.03 12.33 -2.26
N ARG A 79 -13.95 12.66 -1.35
CA ARG A 79 -13.97 13.92 -0.60
C ARG A 79 -13.87 13.71 0.89
N VAL A 80 -13.32 14.72 1.55
CA VAL A 80 -13.30 14.90 3.00
C VAL A 80 -14.13 16.11 3.34
N ARG A 81 -14.99 15.99 4.35
CA ARG A 81 -15.82 17.10 4.85
C ARG A 81 -15.59 17.34 6.33
N PHE A 82 -15.59 18.60 6.72
CA PHE A 82 -15.45 19.03 8.12
C PHE A 82 -16.74 19.69 8.59
N ARG A 83 -17.31 19.17 9.68
CA ARG A 83 -18.58 19.60 10.27
C ARG A 83 -18.48 19.68 11.79
N ASP A 84 -19.45 20.32 12.43
CA ASP A 84 -19.56 20.29 13.89
C ASP A 84 -20.14 18.95 14.37
N THR A 85 -21.36 18.67 13.93
CA THR A 85 -21.99 17.34 13.95
C THR A 85 -22.18 16.83 12.52
N LEU A 86 -22.51 15.55 12.33
CA LEU A 86 -22.70 15.00 10.98
C LEU A 86 -23.82 15.71 10.19
N ARG A 87 -24.82 16.26 10.88
CA ARG A 87 -25.96 16.97 10.26
C ARG A 87 -25.69 18.42 9.89
N ASP A 88 -24.65 19.01 10.46
CA ASP A 88 -24.33 20.42 10.24
C ASP A 88 -23.80 20.66 8.83
N ARG A 89 -23.76 21.94 8.45
CA ARG A 89 -23.16 22.34 7.18
C ARG A 89 -21.65 22.15 7.25
N ASP A 90 -21.06 21.85 6.09
CA ASP A 90 -19.62 21.85 5.94
C ASP A 90 -19.10 23.26 6.25
N PHE A 91 -18.20 23.37 7.22
CA PHE A 91 -17.41 24.60 7.38
C PHE A 91 -16.12 24.55 6.55
N ALA A 92 -15.73 23.36 6.10
CA ALA A 92 -14.65 23.16 5.15
C ALA A 92 -14.76 21.81 4.43
N THR A 93 -14.10 21.70 3.27
CA THR A 93 -14.05 20.50 2.43
C THR A 93 -12.72 20.39 1.72
N ALA A 94 -12.26 19.17 1.46
CA ALA A 94 -11.08 18.91 0.64
C ALA A 94 -11.30 17.71 -0.30
N ALA A 95 -10.65 17.74 -1.46
CA ALA A 95 -10.59 16.62 -2.38
C ALA A 95 -9.44 15.67 -2.00
N MET A 96 -9.66 14.37 -2.13
CA MET A 96 -8.60 13.36 -2.10
C MET A 96 -8.02 13.28 -3.52
N VAL A 97 -6.84 13.84 -3.72
CA VAL A 97 -6.20 13.92 -5.06
C VAL A 97 -5.96 12.52 -5.61
N GLY A 98 -6.33 12.30 -6.86
CA GLY A 98 -6.26 10.99 -7.52
C GLY A 98 -7.38 10.03 -7.14
N VAL A 99 -8.38 10.46 -6.35
CA VAL A 99 -9.57 9.66 -5.99
C VAL A 99 -10.86 10.39 -6.39
N ASP A 100 -10.97 11.69 -6.07
CA ASP A 100 -12.11 12.53 -6.49
C ASP A 100 -12.19 12.65 -8.01
N ALA A 101 -11.03 12.66 -8.66
CA ALA A 101 -10.86 12.81 -10.09
C ALA A 101 -9.56 12.11 -10.56
N PRO A 102 -9.45 11.75 -11.85
CA PRO A 102 -8.20 11.31 -12.44
C PRO A 102 -7.10 12.37 -12.31
N VAL A 103 -5.85 11.91 -12.27
CA VAL A 103 -4.65 12.76 -12.30
C VAL A 103 -3.84 12.45 -13.56
N PRO A 104 -3.19 13.45 -14.19
CA PRO A 104 -2.44 13.22 -15.41
C PRO A 104 -1.17 12.37 -15.20
N GLU A 105 -0.74 12.14 -13.97
CA GLU A 105 0.47 11.38 -13.65
C GLU A 105 0.24 9.85 -13.52
N SER A 106 -0.99 9.37 -13.69
CA SER A 106 -1.32 7.94 -13.64
C SER A 106 -2.49 7.57 -14.56
N PRO A 107 -2.49 6.38 -15.19
CA PRO A 107 -3.66 5.87 -15.89
C PRO A 107 -4.73 5.33 -14.94
N ALA A 108 -4.43 5.22 -13.64
CA ALA A 108 -5.31 4.69 -12.63
C ALA A 108 -5.89 5.80 -11.75
N ILE A 109 -7.11 5.57 -11.26
CA ILE A 109 -7.77 6.42 -10.26
C ILE A 109 -7.85 5.60 -8.98
N GLY A 110 -7.41 6.17 -7.87
CA GLY A 110 -7.61 5.60 -6.53
C GLY A 110 -9.09 5.51 -6.20
N VAL A 111 -9.43 4.62 -5.27
CA VAL A 111 -10.83 4.35 -4.92
C VAL A 111 -11.04 4.29 -3.42
N VAL A 112 -12.25 4.66 -3.00
CA VAL A 112 -12.74 4.38 -1.65
C VAL A 112 -13.44 3.02 -1.70
N THR A 113 -12.90 2.03 -0.99
CA THR A 113 -13.50 0.69 -0.85
C THR A 113 -13.01 0.05 0.45
N SER A 114 -13.91 -0.55 1.22
CA SER A 114 -13.55 -1.17 2.48
C SER A 114 -12.81 -2.49 2.29
N GLN A 115 -11.91 -2.79 3.23
CA GLN A 115 -11.07 -3.98 3.17
C GLN A 115 -11.86 -5.29 3.03
N ASP A 116 -13.02 -5.42 3.65
CA ASP A 116 -13.91 -6.59 3.54
C ASP A 116 -14.51 -6.77 2.13
N ARG A 117 -14.51 -5.73 1.30
CA ARG A 117 -14.90 -5.79 -0.13
C ARG A 117 -13.70 -6.02 -1.04
N LEU A 118 -12.54 -5.49 -0.67
CA LEU A 118 -11.29 -5.68 -1.41
C LEU A 118 -10.75 -7.11 -1.28
N GLU A 119 -10.71 -7.65 -0.06
CA GLU A 119 -10.12 -8.97 0.23
C GLU A 119 -10.72 -10.12 -0.60
N PRO A 120 -12.04 -10.22 -0.84
CA PRO A 120 -12.61 -11.24 -1.73
C PRO A 120 -12.07 -11.18 -3.16
N THR A 121 -11.87 -9.98 -3.72
CA THR A 121 -11.30 -9.81 -5.05
C THR A 121 -9.83 -10.23 -5.09
N LEU A 122 -9.04 -9.89 -4.06
CA LEU A 122 -7.65 -10.36 -3.92
C LEU A 122 -7.55 -11.87 -3.68
N LEU A 123 -8.49 -12.44 -2.93
CA LEU A 123 -8.59 -13.87 -2.69
C LEU A 123 -8.88 -14.64 -3.98
N ALA A 124 -9.71 -14.09 -4.86
CA ALA A 124 -10.02 -14.70 -6.16
C ALA A 124 -8.93 -14.49 -7.23
N ALA A 125 -7.91 -13.67 -6.95
CA ALA A 125 -6.91 -13.27 -7.94
C ALA A 125 -5.85 -14.33 -8.27
N ALA A 126 -5.85 -15.46 -7.56
CA ALA A 126 -4.88 -16.54 -7.77
C ALA A 126 -5.44 -17.89 -7.26
N ASP A 127 -4.90 -18.98 -7.77
CA ASP A 127 -5.20 -20.36 -7.38
C ASP A 127 -4.15 -20.95 -6.39
N ALA A 128 -3.05 -20.24 -6.17
CA ALA A 128 -1.95 -20.63 -5.30
C ALA A 128 -2.44 -21.02 -3.91
N HIS A 129 -1.84 -22.07 -3.35
CA HIS A 129 -2.37 -22.77 -2.19
C HIS A 129 -2.56 -21.82 -1.01
N LEU A 130 -3.75 -21.84 -0.42
CA LEU A 130 -4.13 -21.03 0.72
C LEU A 130 -4.80 -21.90 1.77
N ARG A 131 -4.41 -21.72 3.04
CA ARG A 131 -5.01 -22.43 4.19
C ARG A 131 -5.48 -21.47 5.26
N PHE A 132 -6.80 -21.30 5.35
CA PHE A 132 -7.47 -20.62 6.47
C PHE A 132 -7.53 -21.50 7.72
N GLY A 133 -7.52 -20.89 8.90
CA GLY A 133 -7.51 -21.58 10.19
C GLY A 133 -6.16 -22.20 10.54
N VAL A 134 -5.08 -21.79 9.87
CA VAL A 134 -3.73 -22.32 10.08
C VAL A 134 -2.83 -21.18 10.55
N GLU A 135 -2.33 -21.30 11.77
CA GLU A 135 -1.50 -20.28 12.42
C GLU A 135 -0.04 -20.69 12.42
N LEU A 136 0.86 -19.79 12.03
CA LEU A 136 2.28 -19.96 12.31
C LEU A 136 2.54 -19.60 13.77
N VAL A 137 3.12 -20.53 14.53
CA VAL A 137 3.43 -20.33 15.97
C VAL A 137 4.93 -20.25 16.26
N ASP A 138 5.74 -20.79 15.36
CA ASP A 138 7.20 -20.77 15.45
C ASP A 138 7.85 -20.95 14.07
N LEU A 139 9.09 -20.50 13.93
CA LEU A 139 9.89 -20.70 12.73
C LEU A 139 11.38 -20.68 13.06
N VAL A 140 12.15 -21.48 12.32
CA VAL A 140 13.61 -21.55 12.45
C VAL A 140 14.23 -21.49 11.05
N GLU A 141 15.19 -20.60 10.87
CA GLU A 141 16.02 -20.56 9.67
C GLU A 141 17.07 -21.68 9.72
N GLU A 142 17.19 -22.40 8.60
CA GLU A 142 18.26 -23.36 8.30
C GLU A 142 19.09 -22.83 7.12
N ALA A 143 20.20 -23.50 6.78
CA ALA A 143 21.13 -23.04 5.74
C ALA A 143 20.43 -22.67 4.40
N GLU A 144 19.55 -23.56 3.90
CA GLU A 144 18.90 -23.42 2.59
C GLU A 144 17.38 -23.21 2.66
N SER A 145 16.80 -23.10 3.86
CA SER A 145 15.35 -23.05 4.01
C SER A 145 14.93 -22.47 5.37
N VAL A 146 13.63 -22.24 5.52
CA VAL A 146 12.99 -21.94 6.79
C VAL A 146 12.02 -23.06 7.11
N VAL A 147 12.09 -23.59 8.33
CA VAL A 147 11.14 -24.57 8.84
C VAL A 147 10.13 -23.86 9.74
N ALA A 148 8.90 -23.77 9.27
CA ALA A 148 7.78 -23.18 10.00
C ALA A 148 6.98 -24.27 10.73
N LEU A 149 6.64 -23.99 11.99
CA LEU A 149 5.69 -24.77 12.78
C LEU A 149 4.31 -24.11 12.70
N LEU A 150 3.37 -24.85 12.13
CA LEU A 150 2.00 -24.42 11.93
C LEU A 150 1.05 -25.20 12.87
N VAL A 151 0.00 -24.53 13.34
CA VAL A 151 -1.12 -25.14 14.06
C VAL A 151 -2.35 -25.05 13.19
N ASP A 152 -2.92 -26.21 12.82
CA ASP A 152 -4.22 -26.27 12.16
C ASP A 152 -5.33 -26.28 13.22
N HIS A 153 -5.99 -25.13 13.40
CA HIS A 153 -7.05 -24.93 14.40
C HIS A 153 -8.34 -25.70 14.11
N ARG A 154 -8.48 -26.33 12.94
CA ARG A 154 -9.61 -27.22 12.66
C ARG A 154 -9.32 -28.64 13.13
N ARG A 155 -8.07 -29.08 12.96
CA ARG A 155 -7.64 -30.46 13.27
C ARG A 155 -7.01 -30.59 14.66
N GLY A 156 -6.59 -29.49 15.28
CA GLY A 156 -5.79 -29.51 16.51
C GLY A 156 -4.38 -30.05 16.29
N GLU A 157 -3.92 -30.10 15.04
CA GLU A 157 -2.67 -30.74 14.66
C GLU A 157 -1.55 -29.71 14.46
N LYS A 158 -0.33 -30.07 14.88
CA LYS A 158 0.89 -29.33 14.58
C LYS A 158 1.54 -29.91 13.34
N VAL A 159 1.80 -29.06 12.34
CA VAL A 159 2.41 -29.44 11.06
C VAL A 159 3.68 -28.64 10.86
N ARG A 160 4.73 -29.28 10.37
CA ARG A 160 5.95 -28.59 9.92
C ARG A 160 5.92 -28.42 8.41
N VAL A 161 6.21 -27.21 7.95
CA VAL A 161 6.37 -26.86 6.54
C VAL A 161 7.79 -26.33 6.33
N ARG A 162 8.45 -26.79 5.27
CA ARG A 162 9.74 -26.25 4.84
C ARG A 162 9.52 -25.36 3.61
N ALA A 163 10.04 -24.15 3.64
CA ALA A 163 10.01 -23.21 2.52
C ALA A 163 11.39 -22.60 2.27
N ARG A 164 11.72 -22.19 1.04
CA ARG A 164 13.02 -21.54 0.77
C ARG A 164 13.07 -20.13 1.34
N TYR A 165 11.94 -19.43 1.31
CA TYR A 165 11.76 -18.09 1.89
C TYR A 165 10.41 -17.95 2.61
N VAL A 166 10.33 -16.97 3.51
CA VAL A 166 9.09 -16.59 4.20
C VAL A 166 8.79 -15.11 3.96
N ILE A 167 7.57 -14.79 3.54
CA ILE A 167 7.02 -13.43 3.58
C ILE A 167 6.07 -13.35 4.78
N ALA A 168 6.46 -12.60 5.80
CA ALA A 168 5.64 -12.34 6.98
C ALA A 168 4.79 -11.09 6.76
N ALA A 169 3.50 -11.31 6.51
CA ALA A 169 2.46 -10.30 6.37
C ALA A 169 1.37 -10.49 7.46
N ASP A 170 1.80 -10.89 8.66
CA ASP A 170 0.97 -11.41 9.76
C ASP A 170 0.47 -10.32 10.73
N GLY A 171 0.56 -9.06 10.32
CA GLY A 171 -0.09 -7.92 10.98
C GLY A 171 0.76 -7.24 12.05
N ALA A 172 0.18 -6.21 12.69
CA ALA A 172 0.88 -5.36 13.67
C ALA A 172 1.47 -6.14 14.86
N SER A 173 0.78 -7.20 15.29
CA SER A 173 1.22 -8.13 16.34
C SER A 173 2.02 -9.32 15.80
N SER A 174 2.77 -9.13 14.72
CA SER A 174 3.51 -10.17 14.00
C SER A 174 4.23 -11.14 14.93
N THR A 175 3.83 -12.41 14.87
CA THR A 175 4.49 -13.50 15.57
C THR A 175 5.88 -13.71 15.00
N VAL A 176 6.04 -13.57 13.67
CA VAL A 176 7.34 -13.72 13.01
C VAL A 176 8.34 -12.66 13.50
N ARG A 177 7.96 -11.39 13.52
CA ARG A 177 8.83 -10.29 14.01
C ARG A 177 9.27 -10.53 15.45
N GLN A 178 8.34 -10.92 16.32
CA GLN A 178 8.61 -11.21 17.73
C GLN A 178 9.55 -12.42 17.91
N ARG A 179 9.35 -13.50 17.15
CA ARG A 179 10.21 -14.69 17.19
C ARG A 179 11.64 -14.42 16.75
N LEU A 180 11.81 -13.50 15.81
CA LEU A 180 13.12 -13.05 15.34
C LEU A 180 13.80 -12.04 16.28
N GLY A 181 13.10 -11.55 17.31
CA GLY A 181 13.61 -10.51 18.19
C GLY A 181 13.90 -9.20 17.47
N ILE A 182 13.11 -8.88 16.44
CA ILE A 182 13.26 -7.62 15.69
C ILE A 182 12.45 -6.54 16.40
N ASP A 183 13.17 -5.55 16.94
CA ASP A 183 12.58 -4.39 17.60
C ASP A 183 11.96 -3.40 16.59
N THR A 184 11.25 -2.41 17.13
CA THR A 184 10.55 -1.40 16.35
C THR A 184 10.86 0.00 16.85
N THR A 185 10.99 0.95 15.92
CA THR A 185 11.13 2.39 16.17
C THR A 185 9.82 3.12 15.90
N GLY A 186 9.66 4.33 16.45
CA GLY A 186 8.46 5.15 16.32
C GLY A 186 7.72 5.35 17.64
N PRO A 187 6.56 6.03 17.64
CA PRO A 187 5.83 6.38 18.86
C PRO A 187 5.20 5.19 19.60
N GLY A 188 5.12 3.99 19.00
CA GLY A 188 4.49 2.84 19.61
C GLY A 188 2.98 3.04 19.74
N ALA A 189 2.41 2.78 20.92
CA ALA A 189 1.00 3.00 21.19
C ALA A 189 0.71 4.52 21.27
N ILE A 190 -0.05 5.03 20.30
CA ILE A 190 -0.42 6.47 20.22
C ILE A 190 -1.68 6.76 21.04
N GLY A 191 -2.61 5.81 21.10
CA GLY A 191 -3.81 5.92 21.92
C GLY A 191 -4.83 4.81 21.70
N ASP A 192 -5.75 4.68 22.63
CA ASP A 192 -6.88 3.77 22.55
C ASP A 192 -8.02 4.40 21.74
N PHE A 193 -8.50 3.66 20.75
CA PHE A 193 -9.60 4.08 19.90
C PHE A 193 -10.69 3.02 19.83
N THR A 194 -11.89 3.50 19.53
CA THR A 194 -13.06 2.68 19.32
C THR A 194 -13.63 2.96 17.95
N THR A 195 -13.92 1.87 17.23
CA THR A 195 -14.71 1.92 16.00
C THR A 195 -16.08 1.33 16.29
N VAL A 196 -17.12 2.13 16.08
CA VAL A 196 -18.52 1.73 16.19
C VAL A 196 -19.09 1.58 14.78
N VAL A 197 -19.49 0.36 14.42
CA VAL A 197 -20.21 0.08 13.19
C VAL A 197 -21.69 0.13 13.47
N PHE A 198 -22.43 0.92 12.70
CA PHE A 198 -23.86 1.15 12.90
C PHE A 198 -24.60 1.39 11.58
N ASP A 199 -25.91 1.22 11.62
CA ASP A 199 -26.83 1.63 10.56
C ASP A 199 -27.65 2.85 11.02
N ALA A 200 -27.89 3.77 10.08
CA ALA A 200 -28.73 4.94 10.28
C ALA A 200 -29.16 5.50 8.91
N ASP A 201 -30.39 6.01 8.81
CA ASP A 201 -30.81 6.81 7.65
C ASP A 201 -30.14 8.19 7.72
N LEU A 202 -29.07 8.35 6.94
CA LEU A 202 -28.28 9.57 6.84
C LEU A 202 -28.37 10.20 5.44
N ASP A 203 -29.28 9.71 4.58
CA ASP A 203 -29.33 10.09 3.16
C ASP A 203 -29.50 11.59 2.96
N ARG A 204 -30.35 12.20 3.79
CA ARG A 204 -30.63 13.64 3.77
C ARG A 204 -29.36 14.50 3.91
N TRP A 205 -28.37 14.06 4.68
CA TRP A 205 -27.18 14.84 5.03
C TRP A 205 -25.92 14.41 4.28
N CYS A 206 -25.90 13.18 3.75
CA CYS A 206 -24.72 12.56 3.18
C CYS A 206 -24.88 12.26 1.68
N THR A 207 -26.05 11.85 1.20
CA THR A 207 -26.24 11.40 -0.19
C THR A 207 -26.29 12.56 -1.19
N ARG A 208 -26.75 13.75 -0.77
CA ARG A 208 -26.69 14.96 -1.62
C ARG A 208 -25.29 15.56 -1.76
N ARG A 209 -24.39 15.22 -0.84
CA ARG A 209 -23.02 15.73 -0.75
C ARG A 209 -22.12 14.61 -0.22
N PRO A 210 -21.88 13.57 -1.03
CA PRO A 210 -21.12 12.42 -0.60
C PRO A 210 -19.68 12.81 -0.26
N ALA A 211 -19.09 12.00 0.61
CA ALA A 211 -17.71 12.07 1.04
C ALA A 211 -17.33 10.71 1.64
N GLY A 212 -16.10 10.28 1.42
CA GLY A 212 -15.55 9.05 1.97
C GLY A 212 -15.16 9.21 3.44
N VAL A 213 -14.99 10.46 3.90
CA VAL A 213 -14.65 10.81 5.29
C VAL A 213 -15.38 12.08 5.71
N TYR A 214 -16.01 12.03 6.89
CA TYR A 214 -16.58 13.18 7.57
C TYR A 214 -15.87 13.36 8.92
N PHE A 215 -15.03 14.38 9.02
CA PHE A 215 -14.45 14.79 10.29
C PHE A 215 -15.43 15.71 11.03
N THR A 216 -15.73 15.36 12.28
CA THR A 216 -16.61 16.13 13.15
C THR A 216 -15.90 16.51 14.45
N ALA A 217 -16.45 17.45 15.20
CA ALA A 217 -15.97 17.76 16.55
C ALA A 217 -16.08 16.54 17.49
N HIS A 218 -16.93 15.57 17.15
CA HIS A 218 -17.24 14.38 17.93
C HIS A 218 -16.59 13.10 17.38
N GLY A 219 -15.66 13.20 16.43
CA GLY A 219 -14.97 12.05 15.84
C GLY A 219 -15.14 11.96 14.34
N THR A 220 -14.82 10.80 13.77
CA THR A 220 -14.77 10.61 12.31
C THR A 220 -15.84 9.62 11.86
N PHE A 221 -16.68 10.02 10.90
CA PHE A 221 -17.66 9.13 10.27
C PHE A 221 -17.20 8.69 8.88
N LEU A 222 -17.46 7.42 8.55
CA LEU A 222 -17.05 6.76 7.31
C LEU A 222 -18.25 5.95 6.78
N PRO A 223 -18.75 6.20 5.56
CA PRO A 223 -19.81 5.38 4.97
C PRO A 223 -19.24 4.03 4.56
N LEU A 224 -19.76 2.89 5.01
CA LEU A 224 -19.15 1.58 4.79
C LEU A 224 -19.43 0.99 3.41
N TYR A 225 -20.69 1.01 3.00
CA TYR A 225 -21.14 0.48 1.71
C TYR A 225 -21.94 1.55 0.95
N PRO A 226 -21.95 1.53 -0.40
CA PRO A 226 -22.77 2.43 -1.20
C PRO A 226 -24.27 2.35 -0.86
N GLY A 227 -24.74 1.19 -0.37
CA GLY A 227 -26.15 0.94 -0.03
C GLY A 227 -26.50 1.05 1.45
N GLY A 228 -25.60 1.51 2.33
CA GLY A 228 -25.86 1.62 3.78
C GLY A 228 -24.64 1.28 4.64
N GLY A 229 -24.78 1.38 5.96
CA GLY A 229 -23.70 1.12 6.91
C GLY A 229 -22.73 2.28 7.12
N TRP A 230 -22.38 2.51 8.37
CA TRP A 230 -21.48 3.57 8.80
C TRP A 230 -20.51 3.05 9.85
N ALA A 231 -19.31 3.64 9.87
CA ALA A 231 -18.37 3.51 10.98
C ALA A 231 -18.13 4.89 11.61
N TRP A 232 -18.15 4.93 12.93
CA TRP A 232 -17.76 6.08 13.73
C TRP A 232 -16.50 5.74 14.52
N PHE A 233 -15.44 6.50 14.28
CA PHE A 233 -14.13 6.34 14.90
C PHE A 233 -13.89 7.45 15.91
N VAL A 234 -13.58 7.06 17.15
CA VAL A 234 -13.37 7.98 18.28
C VAL A 234 -12.27 7.49 19.22
N PRO A 235 -11.60 8.40 19.95
CA PRO A 235 -10.86 8.00 21.13
C PRO A 235 -11.75 7.19 22.09
N THR A 236 -11.23 6.09 22.62
CA THR A 236 -11.98 5.24 23.56
C THR A 236 -12.28 6.03 24.84
N PRO A 237 -13.54 6.12 25.27
CA PRO A 237 -13.89 6.80 26.52
C PRO A 237 -13.40 6.00 27.74
N GLU A 238 -13.14 6.69 28.85
CA GLU A 238 -12.61 6.08 30.09
C GLU A 238 -13.47 4.90 30.60
N ASP A 239 -14.80 5.03 30.58
CA ASP A 239 -15.74 3.96 30.95
C ASP A 239 -16.41 3.33 29.71
N ALA A 240 -15.59 2.85 28.77
CA ALA A 240 -16.07 2.19 27.55
C ALA A 240 -16.98 0.98 27.82
N ALA A 241 -16.80 0.30 28.95
CA ALA A 241 -17.58 -0.87 29.34
C ALA A 241 -19.06 -0.54 29.63
N ARG A 242 -19.35 0.68 30.08
CA ARG A 242 -20.72 1.16 30.38
C ARG A 242 -21.22 2.21 29.41
N ALA A 243 -20.48 2.45 28.32
CA ALA A 243 -20.83 3.47 27.34
C ALA A 243 -22.14 3.14 26.59
N ASP A 244 -23.06 4.10 26.58
CA ASP A 244 -24.24 4.10 25.71
C ASP A 244 -23.83 4.47 24.27
N TRP A 245 -23.32 3.47 23.54
CA TRP A 245 -22.86 3.66 22.16
C TRP A 245 -23.93 4.20 21.21
N PRO A 246 -25.18 3.69 21.21
CA PRO A 246 -26.25 4.26 20.39
C PRO A 246 -26.50 5.74 20.69
N GLY A 247 -26.57 6.12 21.97
CA GLY A 247 -26.75 7.52 22.35
C GLY A 247 -25.55 8.39 22.04
N LEU A 248 -24.32 7.88 22.19
CA LEU A 248 -23.09 8.58 21.81
C LEU A 248 -23.02 8.88 20.32
N VAL A 249 -23.28 7.87 19.47
CA VAL A 249 -23.35 8.01 18.02
C VAL A 249 -24.45 9.01 17.65
N SER A 250 -25.65 8.89 18.23
CA SER A 250 -26.78 9.78 17.94
C SER A 250 -26.46 11.24 18.28
N ARG A 251 -25.77 11.50 19.41
CA ARG A 251 -25.30 12.85 19.76
C ARG A 251 -24.26 13.38 18.77
N ALA A 252 -23.34 12.53 18.32
CA ALA A 252 -22.31 12.91 17.35
C ALA A 252 -22.87 13.15 15.94
N ILE A 253 -23.95 12.46 15.58
CA ILE A 253 -24.73 12.74 14.37
C ILE A 253 -25.41 14.12 14.48
N GLY A 254 -25.99 14.41 15.64
CA GLY A 254 -26.59 15.70 16.00
C GLY A 254 -27.93 15.53 16.73
N ALA A 255 -28.17 16.38 17.73
CA ALA A 255 -29.33 16.27 18.63
C ALA A 255 -30.67 16.61 17.93
N SER A 256 -31.31 15.62 17.32
CA SER A 256 -32.77 15.59 17.19
C SER A 256 -33.27 14.15 17.25
N SER A 257 -34.50 13.96 17.73
CA SER A 257 -35.17 12.66 17.95
C SER A 257 -35.43 11.84 16.67
N GLU A 258 -35.00 12.31 15.50
CA GLU A 258 -35.38 11.73 14.20
C GLU A 258 -34.44 10.64 13.66
N VAL A 259 -33.19 10.51 14.17
CA VAL A 259 -32.27 9.46 13.71
C VAL A 259 -31.80 8.64 14.89
N GLN A 260 -32.14 7.36 14.87
CA GLN A 260 -31.60 6.36 15.78
C GLN A 260 -30.49 5.59 15.07
N ALA A 261 -29.33 5.51 15.72
CA ALA A 261 -28.23 4.67 15.25
C ALA A 261 -28.43 3.24 15.78
N ASP A 262 -28.59 2.28 14.87
CA ASP A 262 -28.59 0.86 15.20
C ASP A 262 -27.14 0.36 15.26
N VAL A 263 -26.61 0.21 16.48
CA VAL A 263 -25.22 -0.19 16.68
C VAL A 263 -25.07 -1.70 16.47
N LEU A 264 -24.40 -2.05 15.37
CA LEU A 264 -24.16 -3.44 14.98
C LEU A 264 -22.92 -4.03 15.67
N ARG A 265 -21.88 -3.22 15.88
CA ARG A 265 -20.62 -3.66 16.47
C ARG A 265 -19.84 -2.51 17.10
N VAL A 266 -19.14 -2.81 18.18
CA VAL A 266 -18.15 -1.93 18.82
C VAL A 266 -16.84 -2.69 18.91
N GLN A 267 -15.74 -2.06 18.49
CA GLN A 267 -14.41 -2.64 18.57
C GLN A 267 -13.42 -1.64 19.15
N HIS A 268 -12.79 -2.02 20.27
CA HIS A 268 -11.67 -1.28 20.86
C HIS A 268 -10.36 -1.77 20.25
N TRP A 269 -9.46 -0.83 19.98
CA TRP A 269 -8.15 -1.12 19.41
C TRP A 269 -7.14 -0.03 19.77
N VAL A 270 -5.88 -0.40 19.82
CA VAL A 270 -4.77 0.53 20.04
C VAL A 270 -4.26 1.01 18.69
N MET A 271 -4.25 2.31 18.47
CA MET A 271 -3.60 2.90 17.31
C MET A 271 -2.10 2.89 17.53
N ASN A 272 -1.40 2.08 16.74
CA ASN A 272 0.05 1.94 16.80
C ASN A 272 0.72 2.72 15.67
N GLY A 273 1.89 3.27 15.95
CA GLY A 273 2.80 3.86 14.97
C GLY A 273 4.20 3.31 15.18
N PHE A 274 4.67 2.45 14.29
CA PHE A 274 6.02 1.92 14.35
C PHE A 274 6.57 1.47 12.98
N VAL A 275 7.89 1.38 12.89
CA VAL A 275 8.63 0.71 11.80
C VAL A 275 9.64 -0.25 12.42
N ALA A 276 9.67 -1.49 11.94
CA ALA A 276 10.64 -2.51 12.36
C ALA A 276 12.06 -2.07 11.99
N GLU A 277 13.01 -2.32 12.90
CA GLU A 277 14.42 -1.97 12.68
C GLU A 277 15.06 -2.74 11.53
N ARG A 278 14.49 -3.90 11.18
CA ARG A 278 14.88 -4.71 10.03
C ARG A 278 13.64 -5.24 9.33
N PHE A 279 13.66 -5.20 8.00
CA PHE A 279 12.65 -5.78 7.13
C PHE A 279 13.07 -7.17 6.66
N ARG A 280 14.32 -7.56 6.87
CA ARG A 280 14.84 -8.88 6.51
C ARG A 280 15.70 -9.49 7.62
N HIS A 281 15.51 -10.79 7.84
CA HIS A 281 16.40 -11.67 8.58
C HIS A 281 16.66 -12.92 7.74
N GLY A 282 17.83 -12.98 7.09
CA GLY A 282 18.20 -14.12 6.24
C GLY A 282 17.16 -14.37 5.13
N ARG A 283 16.44 -15.48 5.22
CA ARG A 283 15.39 -15.94 4.28
C ARG A 283 13.96 -15.51 4.68
N ILE A 284 13.83 -14.72 5.75
CA ILE A 284 12.54 -14.25 6.28
C ILE A 284 12.42 -12.74 6.07
N LEU A 285 11.34 -12.30 5.44
CA LEU A 285 11.11 -10.91 5.06
C LEU A 285 9.77 -10.41 5.62
N LEU A 286 9.76 -9.27 6.30
CA LEU A 286 8.57 -8.65 6.89
C LEU A 286 7.94 -7.67 5.90
N ALA A 287 6.60 -7.65 5.76
CA ALA A 287 5.88 -6.74 4.88
C ALA A 287 4.56 -6.25 5.50
N GLY A 288 4.11 -5.04 5.12
CA GLY A 288 2.91 -4.41 5.67
C GLY A 288 3.01 -4.20 7.17
N ASP A 289 1.89 -4.33 7.90
CA ASP A 289 1.84 -4.11 9.36
C ASP A 289 2.82 -4.97 10.18
N ALA A 290 3.32 -6.09 9.63
CA ALA A 290 4.39 -6.85 10.28
C ALA A 290 5.71 -6.09 10.33
N ALA A 291 5.98 -5.26 9.32
CA ALA A 291 7.14 -4.39 9.20
C ALA A 291 6.85 -2.95 9.65
N HIS A 292 5.69 -2.38 9.36
CA HIS A 292 5.33 -1.01 9.74
C HIS A 292 3.83 -0.87 9.98
N ALA A 293 3.45 -0.46 11.19
CA ALA A 293 2.08 -0.07 11.49
C ALA A 293 2.00 1.44 11.48
N VAL A 294 1.12 2.00 10.66
CA VAL A 294 0.94 3.46 10.54
C VAL A 294 -0.47 3.86 10.99
N PRO A 295 -0.63 5.05 11.61
CA PRO A 295 -1.93 5.60 11.93
C PRO A 295 -2.88 5.66 10.72
N ILE A 296 -4.17 5.51 10.98
CA ILE A 296 -5.18 5.39 9.92
C ILE A 296 -5.43 6.71 9.16
N ILE A 297 -5.00 7.84 9.70
CA ILE A 297 -5.24 9.16 9.10
C ILE A 297 -4.37 9.31 7.85
N GLY A 298 -5.02 9.40 6.69
CA GLY A 298 -4.40 9.41 5.36
C GLY A 298 -4.50 8.08 4.62
N GLY A 299 -4.93 6.99 5.26
CA GLY A 299 -5.17 5.71 4.58
C GLY A 299 -3.92 5.07 3.95
N LEU A 300 -2.74 5.31 4.53
CA LEU A 300 -1.46 4.98 3.89
C LEU A 300 -0.98 3.54 4.12
N GLY A 301 -1.30 2.93 5.26
CA GLY A 301 -0.68 1.67 5.70
C GLY A 301 -0.86 0.48 4.76
N MET A 302 -2.10 0.19 4.38
CA MET A 302 -2.40 -0.90 3.45
C MET A 302 -1.69 -0.70 2.10
N ASN A 303 -1.68 0.53 1.59
CA ASN A 303 -1.05 0.85 0.31
C ASN A 303 0.48 0.72 0.36
N ALA A 304 1.10 1.16 1.46
CA ALA A 304 2.53 0.95 1.69
C ALA A 304 2.87 -0.55 1.73
N GLY A 305 2.04 -1.37 2.41
CA GLY A 305 2.20 -2.81 2.43
C GLY A 305 2.03 -3.50 1.07
N ILE A 306 1.07 -3.05 0.25
CA ILE A 306 0.90 -3.52 -1.14
C ILE A 306 2.17 -3.20 -1.96
N ALA A 307 2.70 -1.99 -1.81
CA ALA A 307 3.94 -1.58 -2.47
C ALA A 307 5.17 -2.37 -1.99
N ASP A 308 5.23 -2.79 -0.72
CA ASP A 308 6.29 -3.65 -0.21
C ASP A 308 6.35 -4.96 -0.97
N VAL A 309 5.21 -5.64 -1.11
CA VAL A 309 5.18 -6.96 -1.77
C VAL A 309 5.33 -6.84 -3.28
N HIS A 310 4.93 -5.72 -3.90
CA HIS A 310 5.26 -5.44 -5.29
C HIS A 310 6.77 -5.29 -5.52
N ASN A 311 7.47 -4.59 -4.61
CA ASN A 311 8.93 -4.48 -4.64
C ASN A 311 9.65 -5.81 -4.33
N LEU A 312 9.11 -6.60 -3.41
CA LEU A 312 9.75 -7.83 -2.94
C LEU A 312 9.57 -9.02 -3.90
N CYS A 313 8.36 -9.17 -4.47
CA CYS A 313 8.00 -10.40 -5.18
C CYS A 313 8.86 -10.68 -6.41
N TRP A 314 9.15 -9.67 -7.24
CA TRP A 314 9.99 -9.88 -8.42
C TRP A 314 11.44 -10.24 -8.05
N LYS A 315 11.95 -9.70 -6.94
CA LYS A 315 13.29 -10.01 -6.42
C LYS A 315 13.37 -11.47 -5.96
N LEU A 316 12.35 -11.92 -5.21
CA LEU A 316 12.24 -13.32 -4.80
C LEU A 316 12.12 -14.26 -6.00
N ALA A 317 11.29 -13.90 -6.98
CA ALA A 317 11.16 -14.67 -8.21
C ALA A 317 12.52 -14.83 -8.92
N GLY A 318 13.29 -13.74 -9.03
CA GLY A 318 14.61 -13.80 -9.66
C GLY A 318 15.63 -14.66 -8.94
N VAL A 319 15.65 -14.62 -7.61
CA VAL A 319 16.52 -15.49 -6.82
C VAL A 319 16.09 -16.94 -6.92
N LEU A 320 14.79 -17.22 -6.93
CA LEU A 320 14.26 -18.57 -6.99
C LEU A 320 14.44 -19.22 -8.38
N GLN A 321 14.38 -18.41 -9.44
CA GLN A 321 14.54 -18.83 -10.84
C GLN A 321 15.98 -18.75 -11.35
N GLY A 322 16.90 -18.14 -10.59
CA GLY A 322 18.34 -18.18 -10.84
C GLY A 322 18.87 -17.08 -11.76
N TRP A 323 18.09 -16.06 -12.09
CA TRP A 323 18.57 -14.88 -12.84
C TRP A 323 18.96 -13.70 -11.94
N ALA A 324 18.81 -13.82 -10.62
CA ALA A 324 19.33 -12.87 -9.64
C ALA A 324 20.01 -13.58 -8.46
N GLU A 325 20.98 -12.92 -7.85
CA GLU A 325 21.67 -13.45 -6.66
C GLU A 325 20.88 -13.13 -5.38
N PRO A 326 21.00 -13.95 -4.31
CA PRO A 326 20.29 -13.70 -3.04
C PRO A 326 20.55 -12.32 -2.44
N SER A 327 21.70 -11.72 -2.74
CA SER A 327 22.06 -10.38 -2.29
C SER A 327 21.15 -9.28 -2.84
N LEU A 328 20.41 -9.52 -3.94
CA LEU A 328 19.36 -8.60 -4.42
C LEU A 328 18.30 -8.35 -3.35
N LEU A 329 18.00 -9.35 -2.51
CA LEU A 329 16.99 -9.22 -1.45
C LEU A 329 17.38 -8.23 -0.35
N GLU A 330 18.65 -7.87 -0.21
CA GLU A 330 19.09 -6.81 0.70
C GLU A 330 18.50 -5.45 0.31
N THR A 331 18.30 -5.23 -0.99
CA THR A 331 17.73 -3.97 -1.49
C THR A 331 16.27 -3.79 -1.09
N TYR A 332 15.55 -4.85 -0.70
CA TYR A 332 14.17 -4.72 -0.19
C TYR A 332 14.12 -3.82 1.04
N GLU A 333 14.98 -4.08 2.03
CA GLU A 333 15.06 -3.27 3.24
C GLU A 333 15.54 -1.85 2.94
N THR A 334 16.63 -1.72 2.17
CA THR A 334 17.22 -0.42 1.78
C THR A 334 16.22 0.47 1.04
N GLU A 335 15.32 -0.12 0.25
CA GLU A 335 14.33 0.63 -0.53
C GLU A 335 13.03 0.90 0.24
N ARG A 336 12.54 -0.06 1.02
CA ARG A 336 11.19 0.02 1.62
C ARG A 336 11.16 0.58 3.03
N GLN A 337 12.21 0.36 3.82
CA GLN A 337 12.25 0.87 5.20
C GLN A 337 12.24 2.41 5.26
N PRO A 338 13.02 3.15 4.46
CA PRO A 338 12.95 4.62 4.46
C PRO A 338 11.57 5.15 4.05
N VAL A 339 10.93 4.50 3.08
CA VAL A 339 9.56 4.86 2.65
C VAL A 339 8.56 4.63 3.78
N ALA A 340 8.68 3.52 4.51
CA ALA A 340 7.84 3.26 5.67
C ALA A 340 8.05 4.30 6.79
N GLN A 341 9.28 4.72 7.04
CA GLN A 341 9.60 5.78 8.02
C GLN A 341 8.99 7.13 7.62
N GLN A 342 9.14 7.53 6.36
CA GLN A 342 8.53 8.77 5.85
C GLN A 342 7.00 8.72 5.93
N THR A 343 6.41 7.57 5.55
CA THR A 343 4.97 7.33 5.64
C THR A 343 4.47 7.42 7.08
N LEU A 344 5.19 6.79 8.03
CA LEU A 344 4.85 6.86 9.45
C LEU A 344 4.93 8.28 9.98
N HIS A 345 6.00 9.02 9.67
CA HIS A 345 6.17 10.39 10.11
C HIS A 345 4.99 11.26 9.63
N GLN A 346 4.65 11.18 8.34
CA GLN A 346 3.50 11.92 7.80
C GLN A 346 2.19 11.51 8.48
N ALA A 347 1.92 10.22 8.64
CA ALA A 347 0.70 9.72 9.25
C ALA A 347 0.56 10.14 10.73
N VAL A 348 1.66 10.18 11.48
CA VAL A 348 1.69 10.66 12.87
C VAL A 348 1.42 12.16 12.93
N ALA A 349 2.11 12.96 12.11
CA ALA A 349 1.88 14.41 12.03
C ALA A 349 0.42 14.71 11.67
N ASN A 350 -0.12 13.98 10.69
CA ASN A 350 -1.50 14.07 10.27
C ASN A 350 -2.47 13.79 11.42
N THR A 351 -2.22 12.72 12.17
CA THR A 351 -3.05 12.30 13.30
C THR A 351 -3.04 13.32 14.43
N GLN A 352 -1.86 13.82 14.81
CA GLN A 352 -1.72 14.84 15.86
C GLN A 352 -2.50 16.11 15.49
N LEU A 353 -2.37 16.56 14.25
CA LEU A 353 -3.06 17.74 13.75
C LEU A 353 -4.59 17.55 13.75
N LEU A 354 -5.08 16.38 13.34
CA LEU A 354 -6.51 16.07 13.38
C LEU A 354 -7.07 16.15 14.81
N LEU A 355 -6.39 15.52 15.76
CA LEU A 355 -6.80 15.53 17.16
C LEU A 355 -6.79 16.95 17.74
N GLN A 356 -5.78 17.76 17.41
CA GLN A 356 -5.72 19.17 17.82
C GLN A 356 -6.91 19.98 17.29
N VAL A 357 -7.26 19.84 16.01
CA VAL A 357 -8.40 20.56 15.41
C VAL A 357 -9.72 20.10 16.03
N GLN A 358 -9.92 18.78 16.20
CA GLN A 358 -11.13 18.25 16.83
C GLN A 358 -11.28 18.75 18.28
N ASN A 359 -10.20 18.75 19.07
CA ASN A 359 -10.21 19.21 20.45
C ASN A 359 -10.47 20.72 20.54
N ARG A 360 -9.79 21.54 19.73
CA ARG A 360 -10.01 22.98 19.69
C ARG A 360 -11.46 23.30 19.31
N ARG A 361 -12.01 22.60 18.31
CA ARG A 361 -13.38 22.83 17.86
C ARG A 361 -14.41 22.43 18.92
N ARG A 362 -14.19 21.30 19.59
CA ARG A 362 -15.04 20.84 20.70
C ARG A 362 -15.07 21.85 21.85
N GLU A 363 -13.93 22.45 22.17
CA GLU A 363 -13.85 23.47 23.21
C GLU A 363 -14.60 24.75 22.83
N GLN A 364 -14.46 25.22 21.58
CA GLN A 364 -15.23 26.37 21.08
C GLN A 364 -16.75 26.15 21.17
N LEU A 365 -17.22 24.96 20.77
CA LEU A 365 -18.63 24.60 20.87
C LEU A 365 -19.10 24.54 22.33
N ARG A 366 -18.22 24.15 23.27
CA ARG A 366 -18.52 24.08 24.70
C ARG A 366 -18.60 25.46 25.35
N THR A 367 -17.72 26.39 24.97
CA THR A 367 -17.65 27.74 25.56
C THR A 367 -18.61 28.74 24.92
N GLY A 368 -19.18 28.40 23.75
CA GLY A 368 -20.06 29.30 23.00
C GLY A 368 -19.32 30.48 22.38
N GLU A 369 -17.99 30.42 22.29
CA GLU A 369 -17.20 31.40 21.55
C GLU A 369 -17.65 31.44 20.09
N ALA A 370 -17.72 32.65 19.51
CA ALA A 370 -18.06 32.82 18.10
C ALA A 370 -17.00 32.12 17.24
N ALA A 371 -17.35 30.91 16.79
CA ALA A 371 -16.61 30.19 15.77
C ALA A 371 -16.50 31.09 14.53
N PRO A 372 -15.30 31.38 14.01
CA PRO A 372 -15.19 32.06 12.73
C PRO A 372 -15.96 31.28 11.67
N ALA A 373 -16.68 31.98 10.78
CA ALA A 373 -17.56 31.38 9.77
C ALA A 373 -16.83 30.43 8.80
N GLN A 374 -15.51 30.59 8.69
CA GLN A 374 -14.58 29.64 8.10
C GLN A 374 -13.43 29.46 9.11
N VAL A 375 -13.18 28.22 9.50
CA VAL A 375 -11.90 27.87 10.11
C VAL A 375 -10.92 27.78 8.95
N GLU A 376 -9.89 28.61 8.95
CA GLU A 376 -8.70 28.34 8.15
C GLU A 376 -8.14 27.03 8.71
N LEU A 377 -8.53 25.93 8.07
CA LEU A 377 -7.99 24.64 8.42
C LEU A 377 -6.48 24.76 8.18
N PRO A 378 -5.63 24.21 9.07
CA PRO A 378 -4.22 24.04 8.75
C PRO A 378 -4.02 23.15 7.51
N TRP A 379 -5.11 22.55 6.99
CA TRP A 379 -5.21 21.73 5.81
C TRP A 379 -5.71 22.56 4.62
N SER A 380 -4.78 23.02 3.78
CA SER A 380 -5.10 23.28 2.39
C SER A 380 -5.40 21.96 1.67
N GLU A 381 -5.82 22.01 0.40
CA GLU A 381 -5.88 20.81 -0.47
C GLU A 381 -4.59 19.99 -0.42
N GLN A 382 -3.45 20.62 -0.10
CA GLN A 382 -2.13 19.99 0.02
C GLN A 382 -2.07 18.86 1.06
N TYR A 383 -2.83 18.95 2.16
CA TYR A 383 -2.82 17.90 3.18
C TYR A 383 -3.41 16.56 2.71
N PHE A 384 -4.37 16.62 1.78
CA PHE A 384 -4.99 15.45 1.15
C PHE A 384 -4.40 15.15 -0.24
N ALA A 385 -3.61 16.07 -0.78
CA ALA A 385 -2.84 15.87 -1.99
C ALA A 385 -1.55 15.11 -1.66
N GLN A 386 -1.64 13.83 -1.30
CA GLN A 386 -0.50 13.01 -0.91
C GLN A 386 0.24 12.41 -2.12
N LEU A 387 0.16 13.05 -3.29
CA LEU A 387 0.62 12.45 -4.54
C LEU A 387 2.14 12.28 -4.53
N GLY A 388 2.88 13.24 -3.96
CA GLY A 388 4.32 13.14 -3.72
C GLY A 388 4.71 11.93 -2.85
N LEU A 389 3.98 11.70 -1.75
CA LEU A 389 4.20 10.53 -0.88
C LEU A 389 3.84 9.20 -1.57
N VAL A 390 2.84 9.20 -2.45
CA VAL A 390 2.30 8.00 -3.09
C VAL A 390 3.06 7.59 -4.36
N LEU A 391 3.38 8.54 -5.24
CA LEU A 391 4.02 8.32 -6.54
C LEU A 391 5.48 8.79 -6.59
N GLY A 392 5.88 9.70 -5.71
CA GLY A 392 7.20 10.34 -5.69
C GLY A 392 8.30 9.55 -4.96
N VAL A 393 8.07 8.27 -4.66
CA VAL A 393 9.06 7.41 -4.01
C VAL A 393 10.35 7.32 -4.84
N THR A 394 11.48 7.44 -4.14
CA THR A 394 12.82 7.28 -4.72
C THR A 394 13.57 6.17 -4.03
N TYR A 395 14.13 5.26 -4.81
CA TYR A 395 14.99 4.19 -4.34
C TYR A 395 16.46 4.55 -4.52
N HIS A 396 17.21 4.44 -3.42
CA HIS A 396 18.66 4.54 -3.40
C HIS A 396 19.21 3.20 -2.93
N SER A 397 19.60 2.34 -3.87
CA SER A 397 20.07 0.99 -3.57
C SER A 397 21.02 0.51 -4.67
N ALA A 398 21.65 -0.65 -4.44
CA ALA A 398 22.45 -1.30 -5.48
C ALA A 398 21.62 -1.84 -6.66
N ALA A 399 20.29 -1.91 -6.55
CA ALA A 399 19.39 -2.26 -7.64
C ALA A 399 19.00 -1.03 -8.49
N VAL A 400 19.74 0.08 -8.36
CA VAL A 400 19.57 1.33 -9.09
C VAL A 400 20.95 1.86 -9.51
N LEU A 401 21.12 2.12 -10.81
CA LEU A 401 22.33 2.69 -11.39
C LEU A 401 22.10 4.17 -11.65
N THR A 402 22.65 5.01 -10.77
CA THR A 402 22.53 6.46 -10.90
C THR A 402 23.39 6.97 -12.05
N ASP A 403 22.89 7.95 -12.79
CA ASP A 403 23.62 8.64 -13.86
C ASP A 403 24.22 9.98 -13.39
N GLY A 404 24.24 10.21 -12.07
CA GLY A 404 24.73 11.44 -11.44
C GLY A 404 23.84 12.66 -11.65
N SER A 405 22.60 12.50 -12.16
CA SER A 405 21.68 13.63 -12.27
C SER A 405 21.11 14.06 -10.92
N THR A 406 20.82 15.35 -10.81
CA THR A 406 20.09 15.93 -9.68
C THR A 406 18.66 16.22 -10.12
N PRO A 407 17.64 15.65 -9.45
CA PRO A 407 16.25 15.90 -9.81
C PRO A 407 15.85 17.35 -9.58
N PRO A 408 14.79 17.83 -10.26
CA PRO A 408 14.03 18.94 -9.73
C PRO A 408 13.44 18.53 -8.38
N GLU A 409 13.75 19.28 -7.32
CA GLU A 409 13.09 19.11 -6.03
C GLU A 409 11.67 19.67 -6.12
N PRO A 410 10.63 18.89 -5.75
CA PRO A 410 9.28 19.43 -5.64
C PRO A 410 9.24 20.52 -4.56
N SER A 411 8.32 21.47 -4.70
CA SER A 411 8.07 22.51 -3.69
C SER A 411 7.73 21.92 -2.32
N ASP A 412 6.97 20.83 -2.31
CA ASP A 412 6.68 20.01 -1.13
C ASP A 412 6.70 18.52 -1.51
N PRO A 413 7.75 17.76 -1.12
CA PRO A 413 7.88 16.33 -1.44
C PRO A 413 6.77 15.42 -0.90
N GLY A 414 6.05 15.84 0.15
CA GLY A 414 4.91 15.09 0.68
C GLY A 414 3.67 15.24 -0.19
N THR A 415 3.57 16.39 -0.86
CA THR A 415 2.36 16.85 -1.53
C THR A 415 2.44 16.72 -3.04
N ASP A 416 3.42 17.39 -3.65
CA ASP A 416 3.54 17.54 -5.09
C ASP A 416 4.32 16.36 -5.69
N TYR A 417 3.79 15.77 -6.76
CA TYR A 417 4.52 14.81 -7.57
C TYR A 417 4.92 15.43 -8.90
N VAL A 418 6.22 15.42 -9.18
CA VAL A 418 6.77 15.82 -10.48
C VAL A 418 7.28 14.56 -11.19
N PRO A 419 6.66 14.15 -12.32
CA PRO A 419 7.13 13.03 -13.11
C PRO A 419 8.57 13.26 -13.58
N THR A 420 9.43 12.27 -13.38
CA THR A 420 10.82 12.31 -13.80
C THR A 420 11.31 10.91 -14.18
N ALA A 421 12.23 10.84 -15.13
CA ALA A 421 12.81 9.59 -15.59
C ALA A 421 14.18 9.27 -14.94
N GLU A 422 14.39 9.73 -13.71
CA GLU A 422 15.62 9.43 -12.99
C GLU A 422 15.67 8.01 -12.44
N PRO A 423 16.86 7.36 -12.46
CA PRO A 423 17.06 6.09 -11.79
C PRO A 423 16.62 6.13 -10.33
N GLY A 424 15.86 5.12 -9.91
CA GLY A 424 15.29 4.97 -8.57
C GLY A 424 13.86 5.50 -8.45
N ARG A 425 13.37 6.29 -9.41
CA ARG A 425 12.00 6.82 -9.42
C ARG A 425 11.03 5.88 -10.14
N ARG A 426 9.75 5.98 -9.84
CA ARG A 426 8.66 5.38 -10.64
C ARG A 426 8.72 5.89 -12.08
N VAL A 427 8.58 5.00 -13.05
CA VAL A 427 8.50 5.38 -14.48
C VAL A 427 7.32 6.34 -14.71
N PRO A 428 7.51 7.46 -15.44
CA PRO A 428 6.41 8.36 -15.75
C PRO A 428 5.26 7.66 -16.49
N HIS A 429 4.04 8.01 -16.13
CA HIS A 429 2.87 7.66 -16.93
C HIS A 429 2.89 8.47 -18.22
N LEU A 430 2.88 7.78 -19.35
CA LEU A 430 2.72 8.36 -20.68
C LEU A 430 1.78 7.48 -21.49
N TRP A 431 0.88 8.11 -22.25
CA TRP A 431 0.03 7.41 -23.21
C TRP A 431 0.86 7.08 -24.45
N LEU A 432 1.08 5.79 -24.68
CA LEU A 432 1.73 5.24 -25.88
C LEU A 432 0.71 5.09 -27.02
N THR A 433 -0.51 4.72 -26.65
CA THR A 433 -1.72 4.77 -27.48
C THR A 433 -2.85 5.40 -26.67
N ARG A 434 -4.06 5.50 -27.24
CA ARG A 434 -5.23 6.05 -26.56
C ARG A 434 -5.59 5.35 -25.23
N ASP A 435 -5.25 4.07 -25.11
CA ASP A 435 -5.66 3.16 -24.05
C ASP A 435 -4.51 2.41 -23.39
N ARG A 436 -3.26 2.66 -23.82
CA ARG A 436 -2.07 1.98 -23.33
C ARG A 436 -1.08 2.97 -22.74
N SER A 437 -0.85 2.83 -21.44
CA SER A 437 0.18 3.57 -20.72
C SER A 437 1.53 2.85 -20.81
N THR A 438 2.63 3.60 -20.64
CA THR A 438 3.93 3.06 -20.20
C THR A 438 3.86 2.08 -19.02
N LEU A 439 2.90 2.23 -18.09
CA LEU A 439 2.74 1.29 -16.98
C LEU A 439 2.13 -0.06 -17.40
N ASP A 440 1.44 -0.09 -18.55
CA ASP A 440 0.82 -1.30 -19.12
C ASP A 440 1.84 -2.14 -19.91
N THR A 441 3.08 -1.65 -20.08
CA THR A 441 4.18 -2.38 -20.73
C THR A 441 4.97 -3.24 -19.73
N LEU A 442 4.72 -3.01 -18.44
CA LEU A 442 5.35 -3.69 -17.32
C LEU A 442 4.69 -5.06 -17.12
N GLY A 443 5.48 -6.06 -16.70
CA GLY A 443 5.02 -7.41 -16.45
C GLY A 443 6.07 -8.21 -15.68
N GLU A 444 6.10 -9.53 -15.88
CA GLU A 444 7.07 -10.43 -15.28
C GLU A 444 8.45 -10.39 -15.97
N TRP A 445 8.94 -9.18 -16.26
CA TRP A 445 10.17 -8.88 -16.97
C TRP A 445 10.68 -7.46 -16.65
N PHE A 446 11.95 -7.21 -16.95
CA PHE A 446 12.46 -5.86 -17.12
C PHE A 446 11.91 -5.26 -18.42
N THR A 447 11.64 -3.96 -18.43
CA THR A 447 11.20 -3.25 -19.65
C THR A 447 12.28 -2.25 -20.08
N LEU A 448 12.68 -2.28 -21.34
CA LEU A 448 13.55 -1.27 -21.94
C LEU A 448 12.72 -0.34 -22.83
N LEU A 449 12.46 0.88 -22.37
CA LEU A 449 11.75 1.90 -23.14
C LEU A 449 12.76 2.70 -23.97
N THR A 450 12.60 2.72 -25.30
CA THR A 450 13.55 3.39 -26.20
C THR A 450 12.89 3.89 -27.49
N PRO A 451 13.30 5.05 -28.02
CA PRO A 451 12.92 5.49 -29.37
C PRO A 451 13.54 4.66 -30.51
N ASP A 452 14.53 3.80 -30.22
CA ASP A 452 15.20 2.94 -31.22
C ASP A 452 15.27 1.47 -30.78
N PRO A 453 14.13 0.74 -30.81
CA PRO A 453 14.08 -0.67 -30.40
C PRO A 453 15.04 -1.55 -31.20
N THR A 454 15.15 -1.32 -32.50
CA THR A 454 15.94 -2.14 -33.43
C THR A 454 17.42 -2.18 -33.06
N HIS A 455 17.97 -1.09 -32.53
CA HIS A 455 19.35 -1.05 -32.07
C HIS A 455 19.56 -1.84 -30.78
N TRP A 456 18.62 -1.76 -29.84
CA TRP A 456 18.72 -2.43 -28.55
C TRP A 456 18.43 -3.93 -28.62
N GLU A 457 17.58 -4.38 -29.55
CA GLU A 457 17.33 -5.80 -29.81
C GLU A 457 18.61 -6.56 -30.17
N GLN A 458 19.52 -5.93 -30.91
CA GLN A 458 20.81 -6.51 -31.30
C GLN A 458 21.76 -6.76 -30.12
N GLN A 459 21.49 -6.14 -28.97
CA GLN A 459 22.29 -6.26 -27.74
C GLN A 459 21.71 -7.30 -26.76
N THR A 460 20.63 -8.00 -27.14
CA THR A 460 19.94 -8.96 -26.26
C THR A 460 20.55 -10.37 -26.35
N ALA A 461 21.54 -10.64 -25.50
CA ALA A 461 22.01 -12.00 -25.22
C ALA A 461 22.16 -12.16 -23.71
N ALA A 462 21.09 -12.55 -23.02
CA ALA A 462 21.11 -12.59 -21.56
C ALA A 462 20.03 -13.49 -20.91
N PRO A 463 20.25 -13.99 -19.68
CA PRO A 463 19.31 -14.89 -18.97
C PRO A 463 18.13 -14.19 -18.29
N TRP A 464 18.00 -12.86 -18.41
CA TRP A 464 16.94 -12.10 -17.76
C TRP A 464 15.68 -12.03 -18.63
N PRO A 465 14.48 -12.07 -18.02
CA PRO A 465 13.25 -11.73 -18.73
C PRO A 465 13.29 -10.23 -19.08
N LEU A 466 13.31 -9.91 -20.37
CA LEU A 466 13.42 -8.55 -20.88
C LEU A 466 12.42 -8.33 -22.02
N HIS A 467 11.67 -7.23 -21.93
CA HIS A 467 10.78 -6.73 -22.96
C HIS A 467 11.32 -5.39 -23.48
N ILE A 468 11.47 -5.25 -24.79
CA ILE A 468 11.85 -3.98 -25.42
C ILE A 468 10.58 -3.32 -25.94
N GLU A 469 10.39 -2.06 -25.56
CA GLU A 469 9.20 -1.30 -25.89
C GLU A 469 9.58 0.01 -26.58
N ALA A 470 8.88 0.30 -27.69
CA ALA A 470 9.05 1.55 -28.41
C ALA A 470 8.50 2.72 -27.59
N LEU A 471 9.34 3.73 -27.36
CA LEU A 471 8.95 5.01 -26.79
C LEU A 471 8.77 6.03 -27.95
N PRO A 472 7.56 6.56 -28.15
CA PRO A 472 7.33 7.61 -29.13
C PRO A 472 8.25 8.82 -28.93
N ILE A 473 8.70 9.42 -30.03
CA ILE A 473 9.69 10.51 -30.02
C ILE A 473 9.16 11.73 -29.24
N GLU A 474 7.85 11.99 -29.27
CA GLU A 474 7.23 13.08 -28.51
C GLU A 474 7.42 12.96 -26.98
N HIS A 475 7.75 11.77 -26.48
CA HIS A 475 7.94 11.52 -25.05
C HIS A 475 9.41 11.53 -24.63
N THR A 476 10.36 11.59 -25.56
CA THR A 476 11.80 11.48 -25.24
C THR A 476 12.30 12.63 -24.39
N ASP A 477 11.76 13.84 -24.58
CA ASP A 477 12.18 15.05 -23.86
C ASP A 477 11.87 14.95 -22.36
N LEU A 478 10.65 14.51 -21.99
CA LEU A 478 10.28 14.29 -20.58
C LEU A 478 11.18 13.22 -19.93
N CYS A 479 11.56 12.21 -20.71
CA CYS A 479 12.45 11.15 -20.24
C CYS A 479 13.94 11.55 -20.25
N GLY A 480 14.29 12.71 -20.82
CA GLY A 480 15.67 13.15 -20.99
C GLY A 480 16.49 12.28 -21.93
N LEU A 481 15.86 11.72 -22.97
CA LEU A 481 16.47 10.81 -23.93
C LEU A 481 16.73 11.48 -25.29
N ARG A 482 17.81 11.06 -25.93
CA ARG A 482 18.14 11.30 -27.35
C ARG A 482 17.67 10.11 -28.21
N PRO A 483 17.74 10.18 -29.55
CA PRO A 483 17.20 9.14 -30.44
C PRO A 483 17.72 7.71 -30.23
N HIS A 484 18.87 7.51 -29.57
CA HIS A 484 19.41 6.18 -29.24
C HIS A 484 19.47 5.90 -27.74
N GLY A 485 18.87 6.76 -26.91
CA GLY A 485 18.78 6.57 -25.48
C GLY A 485 17.80 5.46 -25.08
N ALA A 486 17.79 5.09 -23.80
CA ALA A 486 16.82 4.16 -23.25
C ALA A 486 16.62 4.33 -21.74
N LEU A 487 15.47 3.88 -21.25
CA LEU A 487 15.19 3.66 -19.83
C LEU A 487 15.06 2.16 -19.57
N LEU A 488 15.87 1.65 -18.64
CA LEU A 488 15.68 0.31 -18.11
C LEU A 488 14.77 0.40 -16.89
N VAL A 489 13.56 -0.12 -17.01
CA VAL A 489 12.54 -0.16 -15.97
C VAL A 489 12.48 -1.56 -15.35
N ARG A 490 12.50 -1.62 -14.03
CA ARG A 490 12.36 -2.84 -13.23
C ARG A 490 10.94 -3.39 -13.30
N PRO A 491 10.72 -4.67 -12.96
CA PRO A 491 9.38 -5.24 -12.93
C PRO A 491 8.40 -4.54 -11.97
N ASP A 492 8.91 -3.86 -10.93
CA ASP A 492 8.10 -3.04 -10.01
C ASP A 492 7.81 -1.61 -10.54
N GLY A 493 8.14 -1.32 -11.80
CA GLY A 493 7.89 -0.03 -12.44
C GLY A 493 8.80 1.10 -11.98
N HIS A 494 9.88 0.82 -11.28
CA HIS A 494 10.92 1.81 -10.95
C HIS A 494 12.06 1.74 -11.95
N ILE A 495 12.65 2.89 -12.29
CA ILE A 495 13.74 2.98 -13.25
C ILE A 495 15.02 2.44 -12.60
N GLY A 496 15.57 1.39 -13.17
CA GLY A 496 16.84 0.79 -12.73
C GLY A 496 18.06 1.50 -13.32
N ALA A 497 17.97 1.99 -14.56
CA ALA A 497 19.03 2.74 -15.22
C ALA A 497 18.47 3.64 -16.33
N ARG A 498 19.24 4.69 -16.69
CA ARG A 498 18.94 5.59 -17.81
C ARG A 498 20.19 5.79 -18.65
N TRP A 499 20.04 5.71 -19.97
CA TRP A 499 21.03 6.12 -20.96
C TRP A 499 20.46 7.26 -21.79
N ARG A 500 21.04 8.45 -21.65
CA ARG A 500 20.55 9.65 -22.33
C ARG A 500 20.79 9.62 -23.85
N ASP A 501 21.78 8.86 -24.29
CA ASP A 501 22.15 8.69 -25.70
C ASP A 501 22.56 7.23 -25.92
N ARG A 502 23.19 6.95 -27.06
CA ARG A 502 23.74 5.64 -27.42
C ARG A 502 24.53 5.02 -26.26
N PRO A 503 24.32 3.73 -25.96
CA PRO A 503 25.07 3.04 -24.91
C PRO A 503 26.58 3.11 -25.16
N PRO A 504 27.41 3.22 -24.10
CA PRO A 504 28.86 3.27 -24.23
C PRO A 504 29.48 2.04 -24.92
N SER A 505 28.78 0.91 -24.92
CA SER A 505 29.18 -0.35 -25.56
C SER A 505 27.99 -1.31 -25.73
N ASP A 506 28.10 -2.32 -26.59
CA ASP A 506 27.07 -3.36 -26.76
C ASP A 506 26.85 -4.21 -25.48
N ALA A 507 27.81 -4.21 -24.55
CA ALA A 507 27.71 -4.90 -23.26
C ALA A 507 26.98 -4.09 -22.18
N THR A 508 26.58 -2.84 -22.47
CA THR A 508 26.04 -1.90 -21.46
C THR A 508 24.78 -2.43 -20.79
N LEU A 509 23.84 -2.97 -21.58
CA LEU A 509 22.60 -3.51 -21.04
C LEU A 509 22.86 -4.73 -20.14
N HIS A 510 23.74 -5.63 -20.58
CA HIS A 510 24.15 -6.80 -19.83
C HIS A 510 24.79 -6.41 -18.49
N HIS A 511 25.74 -5.46 -18.50
CA HIS A 511 26.37 -4.96 -17.27
C HIS A 511 25.35 -4.32 -16.33
N ALA A 512 24.38 -3.56 -16.86
CA ALA A 512 23.37 -2.92 -16.04
C ALA A 512 22.44 -3.94 -15.36
N LEU A 513 21.95 -4.93 -16.11
CA LEU A 513 21.13 -6.01 -15.57
C LEU A 513 21.91 -6.86 -14.57
N THR A 514 23.18 -7.18 -14.86
CA THR A 514 24.10 -7.87 -13.93
C THR A 514 24.22 -7.10 -12.62
N ALA A 515 24.47 -5.80 -12.67
CA ALA A 515 24.60 -4.95 -11.49
C ALA A 515 23.29 -4.84 -10.71
N ILE A 516 22.17 -4.57 -11.39
CA ILE A 516 20.85 -4.41 -10.76
C ILE A 516 20.39 -5.70 -10.09
N THR A 517 20.56 -6.84 -10.76
CA THR A 517 20.20 -8.16 -10.22
C THR A 517 21.24 -8.73 -9.26
N ARG A 518 22.37 -8.02 -9.12
CA ARG A 518 23.58 -8.47 -8.43
C ARG A 518 24.07 -9.85 -8.89
N SER A 519 23.69 -10.28 -10.10
CA SER A 519 24.16 -11.51 -10.70
C SER A 519 25.66 -11.41 -10.89
N THR A 520 26.41 -12.46 -10.57
CA THR A 520 27.67 -12.65 -11.28
C THR A 520 27.29 -13.24 -12.64
N ALA A 521 27.68 -12.59 -13.75
CA ALA A 521 27.38 -13.13 -15.07
C ALA A 521 27.89 -14.59 -15.14
N PRO A 522 27.16 -15.53 -15.78
CA PRO A 522 27.73 -16.83 -16.06
C PRO A 522 28.96 -16.61 -16.96
N ARG A 523 30.09 -17.18 -16.56
CA ARG A 523 31.31 -17.21 -17.39
C ARG A 523 31.07 -17.84 -18.75
#